data_AF-A0A7U7B0J1-F1
#
_entry.id   AF-A0A7U7B0J1-F1
#
_cell.length_a   1.000
_cell.length_b   1.000
_cell.length_c   1.000
_cell.angle_alpha   90.00
_cell.angle_beta   90.00
_cell.angle_gamma   90.00
#
_symmetry.space_group_name_H-M   'P 1'
#
loop_
_entity.id
_entity.type
_entity.pdbx_description
1 polymer ?
#
loop_
_entity_poly.entity_id
_entity_poly.type
_entity_poly.pdbx_seq_one_letter_code
_entity_poly.pdbx_strand_id
1 'polypeptide(L)'
;MATWDKVRAVLAEKSPLVRAGASRAATPAPLKGLIHCGHCGRAMAPTYTRKQGRLYRYYTCMKAIRSGHGECPVRSVAAGEIEAAVIGQVRALLKATEIQARVERLAADIPPADVRSALAEFDRLWDELFPAEQARILELLVEKVAVHPGDVELKLRIDGLASVVADMNSQRKRKAA
;
A
#
# COMPACT_ATOMS: atom_id res chain seq x y z
N MET A 1 -23.85 -2.60 -7.16
CA MET A 1 -22.84 -2.73 -8.24
C MET A 1 -22.05 -1.42 -8.39
N ALA A 2 -21.11 -1.09 -7.49
CA ALA A 2 -20.44 0.23 -7.58
C ALA A 2 -18.97 0.27 -7.16
N THR A 3 -18.42 -0.81 -6.59
CA THR A 3 -17.04 -0.82 -6.08
C THR A 3 -16.05 -1.26 -7.16
N TRP A 4 -16.47 -2.15 -8.07
CA TRP A 4 -15.63 -2.69 -9.16
C TRP A 4 -15.63 -1.94 -10.46
N ASP A 5 -16.66 -1.14 -10.74
CA ASP A 5 -16.57 -0.19 -11.85
C ASP A 5 -15.55 0.90 -11.57
N LYS A 6 -15.36 1.29 -10.30
CA LYS A 6 -14.30 2.21 -9.90
C LYS A 6 -12.92 1.57 -9.98
N VAL A 7 -12.78 0.31 -9.56
CA VAL A 7 -11.51 -0.41 -9.70
C VAL A 7 -11.19 -0.68 -11.17
N ARG A 8 -12.15 -1.10 -11.98
CA ARG A 8 -11.98 -1.28 -13.42
C ARG A 8 -11.77 0.02 -14.16
N ALA A 9 -12.46 1.13 -13.85
CA ALA A 9 -12.23 2.43 -14.48
C ALA A 9 -10.77 2.86 -14.28
N VAL A 10 -10.25 2.75 -13.06
CA VAL A 10 -8.85 3.07 -12.77
C VAL A 10 -7.89 2.02 -13.37
N LEU A 11 -8.32 0.78 -13.68
CA LEU A 11 -7.54 -0.22 -14.45
C LEU A 11 -7.71 -0.09 -15.98
N ALA A 12 -8.76 0.56 -16.50
CA ALA A 12 -9.11 0.58 -17.92
C ALA A 12 -8.81 1.93 -18.59
N GLU A 13 -8.87 3.05 -17.87
CA GLU A 13 -8.76 4.40 -18.47
C GLU A 13 -7.37 4.78 -19.02
N LYS A 14 -6.32 4.01 -18.78
CA LYS A 14 -4.98 4.33 -19.32
C LYS A 14 -4.28 3.05 -19.77
N SER A 15 -4.05 2.97 -21.08
CA SER A 15 -3.34 1.88 -21.76
C SER A 15 -2.14 1.35 -20.95
N PRO A 16 -1.96 0.02 -20.82
CA PRO A 16 -0.84 -0.59 -20.11
C PRO A 16 0.53 -0.06 -20.58
N LEU A 17 0.65 0.28 -21.86
CA LEU A 17 1.87 0.83 -22.46
C LEU A 17 2.11 2.29 -22.05
N VAL A 18 1.05 3.09 -21.92
CA VAL A 18 1.11 4.50 -21.45
C VAL A 18 1.41 4.56 -19.94
N ARG A 19 0.87 3.61 -19.16
CA ARG A 19 1.16 3.47 -17.72
C ARG A 19 2.58 2.96 -17.45
N ALA A 20 3.04 1.99 -18.22
CA ALA A 20 4.43 1.54 -18.16
C ALA A 20 5.39 2.71 -18.45
N GLY A 21 5.09 3.57 -19.43
CA GLY A 21 5.85 4.80 -19.70
C GLY A 21 5.85 5.81 -18.54
N ALA A 22 4.69 6.08 -17.94
CA ALA A 22 4.57 7.02 -16.81
C ALA A 22 5.20 6.48 -15.51
N SER A 23 5.10 5.17 -15.25
CA SER A 23 5.73 4.49 -14.11
C SER A 23 7.26 4.38 -14.25
N ARG A 24 7.79 4.37 -15.48
CA ARG A 24 9.23 4.46 -15.77
C ARG A 24 9.76 5.90 -15.63
N ALA A 25 8.92 6.91 -15.88
CA ALA A 25 9.30 8.33 -15.83
C ALA A 25 9.23 8.94 -14.41
N ALA A 26 8.36 8.43 -13.54
CA ALA A 26 8.28 8.84 -12.15
C ALA A 26 8.98 7.83 -11.25
N THR A 27 9.88 8.30 -10.39
CA THR A 27 10.34 7.54 -9.23
C THR A 27 9.12 7.00 -8.46
N PRO A 28 8.96 5.67 -8.29
CA PRO A 28 7.86 5.12 -7.51
C PRO A 28 7.93 5.65 -6.07
N ALA A 29 6.78 6.05 -5.53
CA ALA A 29 6.61 6.48 -4.15
C ALA A 29 5.25 5.94 -3.61
N PRO A 30 5.16 4.62 -3.38
CA PRO A 30 3.91 3.93 -3.04
C PRO A 30 3.25 4.43 -1.75
N LEU A 31 4.00 5.02 -0.83
CA LEU A 31 3.45 5.54 0.43
C LEU A 31 3.03 7.00 0.34
N LYS A 32 3.17 7.65 -0.82
CA LYS A 32 2.80 9.06 -0.99
C LYS A 32 1.32 9.25 -0.64
N GLY A 33 1.04 10.17 0.29
CA GLY A 33 -0.32 10.44 0.77
C GLY A 33 -0.79 9.53 1.93
N LEU A 34 -0.12 8.41 2.16
CA LEU A 34 -0.39 7.49 3.28
C LEU A 34 0.54 7.76 4.47
N ILE A 35 1.78 8.15 4.19
CA ILE A 35 2.83 8.33 5.19
C ILE A 35 2.81 9.70 5.88
N HIS A 36 2.87 9.65 7.21
CA HIS A 36 2.80 10.78 8.11
C HIS A 36 3.91 10.68 9.16
N CYS A 37 4.39 11.82 9.61
CA CYS A 37 5.30 11.92 10.75
C CYS A 37 4.50 11.69 12.04
N GLY A 38 4.90 10.70 12.83
CA GLY A 38 4.32 10.36 14.12
C GLY A 38 4.58 11.41 15.21
N HIS A 39 5.63 12.22 15.06
CA HIS A 39 5.92 13.29 16.02
C HIS A 39 5.05 14.54 15.81
N CYS A 40 4.92 15.05 14.57
CA CYS A 40 4.23 16.31 14.30
C CYS A 40 2.90 16.14 13.53
N GLY A 41 2.50 14.91 13.24
CA GLY A 41 1.27 14.56 12.51
C GLY A 41 1.22 14.95 11.03
N ARG A 42 2.24 15.65 10.51
CA ARG A 42 2.24 16.15 9.12
C ARG A 42 2.61 15.05 8.13
N ALA A 43 2.07 15.13 6.92
CA ALA A 43 2.46 14.26 5.81
C ALA A 43 3.97 14.30 5.57
N MET A 44 4.52 13.19 5.08
CA MET A 44 5.91 13.12 4.62
C MET A 44 5.93 13.11 3.08
N ALA A 45 6.77 13.97 2.50
CA ALA A 45 6.88 14.12 1.05
C ALA A 45 8.01 13.21 0.52
N PRO A 46 7.82 12.54 -0.62
CA PRO A 46 8.91 11.84 -1.28
C PRO A 46 9.91 12.86 -1.82
N THR A 47 11.16 12.67 -1.44
CA THR A 47 12.31 13.52 -1.77
C THR A 47 13.43 12.63 -2.28
N TYR A 48 14.34 13.20 -3.08
CA TYR A 48 15.45 12.44 -3.60
C TYR A 48 16.69 13.31 -3.75
N THR A 49 17.86 12.67 -3.68
CA THR A 49 19.15 13.29 -3.96
C THR A 49 19.94 12.40 -4.90
N ARG A 50 20.80 12.99 -5.72
CA ARG A 50 21.71 12.24 -6.60
C ARG A 50 23.14 12.48 -6.14
N LYS A 51 23.88 11.40 -5.91
CA LYS A 51 25.32 11.45 -5.58
C LYS A 51 26.03 10.36 -6.39
N GLN A 52 27.07 10.76 -7.15
CA GLN A 52 27.87 9.85 -7.99
C GLN A 52 26.99 8.96 -8.90
N GLY A 53 26.00 9.56 -9.57
CA GLY A 53 25.07 8.83 -10.44
C GLY A 53 24.03 7.95 -9.73
N ARG A 54 24.15 7.74 -8.41
CA ARG A 54 23.18 6.98 -7.61
C ARG A 54 22.06 7.88 -7.07
N LEU A 55 20.82 7.45 -7.25
CA LEU A 55 19.62 8.11 -6.76
C LEU A 55 19.23 7.57 -5.38
N TYR A 56 19.27 8.44 -4.37
CA TYR A 56 18.83 8.15 -3.01
C TYR A 56 17.44 8.73 -2.79
N ARG A 57 16.56 7.97 -2.15
CA ARG A 57 15.13 8.31 -2.00
C ARG A 57 14.77 8.31 -0.53
N TYR A 58 13.99 9.31 -0.13
CA TYR A 58 13.59 9.52 1.25
C TYR A 58 12.15 10.03 1.33
N TYR A 59 11.44 9.65 2.38
CA TYR A 59 10.26 10.41 2.80
C TYR A 59 10.70 11.41 3.84
N THR A 60 10.49 12.70 3.58
CA THR A 60 10.90 13.80 4.47
C THR A 60 9.68 14.47 5.07
N CYS A 61 9.69 14.67 6.39
CA CYS A 61 8.62 15.34 7.10
C CYS A 61 8.42 16.77 6.58
N MET A 62 7.17 17.15 6.28
CA MET A 62 6.87 18.50 5.81
C MET A 62 7.23 19.62 6.81
N LYS A 63 7.25 19.33 8.13
CA LYS A 63 7.77 20.29 9.12
C LYS A 63 9.29 20.47 8.95
N ALA A 64 10.03 19.38 8.77
CA ALA A 64 11.47 19.43 8.54
C ALA A 64 11.83 20.17 7.25
N ILE A 65 11.05 19.99 6.18
CA ILE A 65 11.24 20.73 4.92
C ILE A 65 11.03 22.24 5.10
N ARG A 66 9.98 22.64 5.83
CA ARG A 66 9.58 24.06 5.95
C ARG A 66 10.33 24.83 7.04
N SER A 67 10.67 24.17 8.14
CA SER A 67 11.21 24.79 9.36
C SER A 67 12.63 24.33 9.67
N GLY A 68 13.21 23.44 8.86
CA GLY A 68 14.54 22.87 9.05
C GLY A 68 14.53 21.51 9.74
N HIS A 69 15.54 20.69 9.45
CA HIS A 69 15.65 19.32 9.97
C HIS A 69 15.84 19.23 11.50
N GLY A 70 16.23 20.32 12.17
CA GLY A 70 16.32 20.37 13.64
C GLY A 70 14.94 20.33 14.33
N GLU A 71 13.89 20.80 13.65
CA GLU A 71 12.56 21.04 14.23
C GLU A 71 11.65 19.81 14.32
N CYS A 72 12.12 18.68 13.79
CA CYS A 72 11.39 17.42 13.82
C CYS A 72 12.38 16.26 14.02
N PRO A 73 12.27 15.47 15.09
CA PRO A 73 13.20 14.37 15.38
C PRO A 73 13.15 13.26 14.32
N VAL A 74 12.00 13.09 13.65
CA VAL A 74 11.83 12.08 12.58
C VAL A 74 12.58 12.48 11.30
N ARG A 75 12.69 13.78 11.00
CA ARG A 75 13.42 14.33 9.84
C ARG A 75 13.02 13.69 8.51
N SER A 76 13.76 12.67 8.09
CA SER A 76 13.61 11.93 6.85
C SER A 76 13.92 10.46 7.08
N VAL A 77 13.21 9.57 6.39
CA VAL A 77 13.45 8.12 6.41
C VAL A 77 13.77 7.62 5.01
N ALA A 78 14.64 6.62 4.90
CA ALA A 78 15.00 6.01 3.63
C ALA A 78 13.76 5.32 3.01
N ALA A 79 13.44 5.68 1.77
CA ALA A 79 12.21 5.21 1.12
C ALA A 79 12.20 3.68 0.97
N GLY A 80 13.31 3.08 0.54
CA GLY A 80 13.38 1.63 0.35
C GLY A 80 13.17 0.83 1.65
N GLU A 81 13.72 1.30 2.76
CA GLU A 81 13.57 0.63 4.06
C GLU A 81 12.15 0.74 4.59
N ILE A 82 11.56 1.95 4.58
CA ILE A 82 10.20 2.14 5.09
C ILE A 82 9.16 1.45 4.21
N GLU A 83 9.36 1.43 2.88
CA GLU A 83 8.47 0.74 1.95
C GLU A 83 8.52 -0.78 2.18
N ALA A 84 9.71 -1.36 2.32
CA ALA A 84 9.86 -2.77 2.62
C ALA A 84 9.23 -3.14 3.97
N ALA A 85 9.45 -2.32 5.01
CA ALA A 85 8.88 -2.52 6.34
C ALA A 85 7.34 -2.49 6.32
N VAL A 86 6.74 -1.47 5.67
CA VAL A 86 5.28 -1.33 5.56
C VAL A 86 4.69 -2.51 4.79
N ILE A 87 5.29 -2.90 3.68
CA ILE A 87 4.84 -4.04 2.88
C ILE A 87 4.90 -5.33 3.70
N GLY A 88 6.02 -5.57 4.39
CA GLY A 88 6.19 -6.73 5.25
C GLY A 88 5.14 -6.80 6.37
N GLN A 89 4.87 -5.67 7.02
CA GLN A 89 3.87 -5.58 8.09
C GLN A 89 2.45 -5.80 7.57
N VAL A 90 2.09 -5.22 6.41
CA VAL A 90 0.79 -5.48 5.77
C VAL A 90 0.64 -6.98 5.51
N ARG A 91 1.63 -7.63 4.88
CA ARG A 91 1.60 -9.08 4.62
C ARG A 91 1.46 -9.91 5.88
N ALA A 92 2.15 -9.52 6.96
CA ALA A 92 2.03 -10.20 8.26
C ALA A 92 0.62 -10.06 8.84
N LEU A 93 0.02 -8.86 8.78
CA LEU A 93 -1.34 -8.61 9.27
C LEU A 93 -2.40 -9.39 8.49
N LEU A 94 -2.22 -9.59 7.17
CA LEU A 94 -3.13 -10.42 6.37
C LEU A 94 -3.14 -11.89 6.78
N LYS A 95 -2.05 -12.36 7.42
CA LYS A 95 -1.92 -13.72 7.96
C LYS A 95 -2.45 -13.85 9.38
N ALA A 96 -2.69 -12.73 10.07
CA ALA A 96 -3.16 -12.75 11.45
C ALA A 96 -4.62 -13.25 11.53
N THR A 97 -4.86 -14.23 12.40
CA THR A 97 -6.18 -14.86 12.57
C THR A 97 -7.27 -13.85 12.93
N GLU A 98 -6.95 -12.82 13.71
CA GLU A 98 -7.90 -11.76 14.05
C GLU A 98 -8.37 -10.98 12.82
N ILE A 99 -7.45 -10.63 11.93
CA ILE A 99 -7.75 -9.92 10.68
C ILE A 99 -8.56 -10.84 9.76
N GLN A 100 -8.16 -12.10 9.62
CA GLN A 100 -8.91 -13.08 8.83
C GLN A 100 -10.34 -13.24 9.33
N ALA A 101 -10.55 -13.45 10.63
CA ALA A 101 -11.88 -13.57 11.22
C ALA A 101 -12.71 -12.28 11.05
N ARG A 102 -12.08 -11.11 11.03
CA ARG A 102 -12.77 -9.85 10.76
C ARG A 102 -13.17 -9.71 9.29
N VAL A 103 -12.31 -10.12 8.37
CA VAL A 103 -12.61 -10.15 6.93
C VAL A 103 -13.72 -11.16 6.62
N GLU A 104 -13.67 -12.36 7.21
CA GLU A 104 -14.71 -13.38 7.08
C GLU A 104 -16.08 -12.85 7.51
N ARG A 105 -16.14 -12.08 8.61
CA ARG A 105 -17.39 -11.44 9.07
C ARG A 105 -17.92 -10.38 8.10
N LEU A 106 -17.03 -9.60 7.47
CA LEU A 106 -17.43 -8.58 6.50
C LEU A 106 -17.81 -9.18 5.14
N ALA A 107 -17.19 -10.30 4.78
CA ALA A 107 -17.44 -11.05 3.56
C ALA A 107 -18.40 -12.23 3.81
N ALA A 108 -19.52 -11.98 4.50
CA ALA A 108 -20.44 -13.02 4.97
C ALA A 108 -21.01 -13.91 3.84
N ASP A 109 -21.07 -13.39 2.61
CA ASP A 109 -21.54 -14.11 1.41
C ASP A 109 -20.49 -15.06 0.81
N ILE A 110 -19.30 -15.14 1.42
CA ILE A 110 -18.17 -15.95 0.95
C ILE A 110 -17.84 -17.02 1.99
N PRO A 111 -17.71 -18.30 1.59
CA PRO A 111 -17.29 -19.34 2.51
C PRO A 111 -15.94 -18.99 3.19
N PRO A 112 -15.79 -19.18 4.51
CA PRO A 112 -14.54 -18.85 5.21
C PRO A 112 -13.29 -19.51 4.60
N ALA A 113 -13.44 -20.73 4.06
CA ALA A 113 -12.34 -21.42 3.37
C ALA A 113 -11.88 -20.68 2.09
N ASP A 114 -12.81 -20.05 1.37
CA ASP A 114 -12.51 -19.26 0.17
C ASP A 114 -11.91 -17.91 0.51
N VAL A 115 -12.30 -17.30 1.65
CA VAL A 115 -11.64 -16.10 2.19
C VAL A 115 -10.18 -16.38 2.50
N ARG A 116 -9.91 -17.45 3.27
CA ARG A 116 -8.52 -17.84 3.62
C ARG A 116 -7.69 -18.19 2.39
N SER A 117 -8.27 -18.90 1.42
CA SER A 117 -7.60 -19.24 0.17
C SER A 117 -7.26 -17.98 -0.65
N ALA A 118 -8.18 -17.04 -0.76
CA ALA A 118 -7.95 -15.77 -1.46
C ALA A 118 -6.84 -14.95 -0.78
N LEU A 119 -6.83 -14.84 0.55
CA LEU A 119 -5.77 -14.14 1.28
C LEU A 119 -4.39 -14.80 1.11
N ALA A 120 -4.34 -16.14 1.09
CA ALA A 120 -3.09 -16.88 0.85
C ALA A 120 -2.58 -16.71 -0.58
N GLU A 121 -3.49 -16.71 -1.57
CA GLU A 121 -3.15 -16.45 -2.97
C GLU A 121 -2.66 -15.01 -3.17
N PHE A 122 -3.30 -14.04 -2.51
CA PHE A 122 -2.91 -12.64 -2.55
C PHE A 122 -1.46 -12.43 -2.07
N ASP A 123 -1.09 -13.07 -0.95
CA ASP A 123 0.27 -12.98 -0.41
C ASP A 123 1.34 -13.53 -1.37
N ARG A 124 0.99 -14.55 -2.17
CA ARG A 124 1.87 -15.09 -3.21
C ARG A 124 2.00 -14.15 -4.40
N LEU A 125 0.87 -13.61 -4.87
CA LEU A 125 0.84 -12.73 -6.03
C LEU A 125 1.50 -11.37 -5.78
N TRP A 126 1.60 -10.93 -4.52
CA TRP A 126 2.14 -9.62 -4.16
C TRP A 126 3.50 -9.29 -4.79
N ASP A 127 4.42 -10.26 -4.79
CA ASP A 127 5.78 -10.10 -5.29
C ASP A 127 5.84 -10.10 -6.84
N GLU A 128 4.79 -10.57 -7.50
CA GLU A 128 4.64 -10.56 -8.96
C GLU A 128 4.00 -9.27 -9.48
N LEU A 129 3.42 -8.45 -8.60
CA LEU A 129 2.75 -7.20 -8.96
C LEU A 129 3.74 -6.12 -9.38
N PHE A 130 3.35 -5.32 -10.38
CA PHE A 130 4.13 -4.14 -10.75
C PHE A 130 4.06 -3.10 -9.62
N PRO A 131 5.09 -2.23 -9.46
CA PRO A 131 5.13 -1.23 -8.39
C PRO A 131 3.90 -0.31 -8.33
N ALA A 132 3.31 0.01 -9.48
CA ALA A 132 2.10 0.81 -9.56
C ALA A 132 0.85 0.09 -8.99
N GLU A 133 0.79 -1.23 -9.15
CA GLU A 133 -0.29 -2.07 -8.62
C GLU A 133 -0.14 -2.25 -7.11
N GLN A 134 1.09 -2.48 -6.64
CA GLN A 134 1.41 -2.50 -5.20
C GLN A 134 0.99 -1.19 -4.53
N ALA A 135 1.37 -0.04 -5.10
CA ALA A 135 0.98 1.28 -4.57
C ALA A 135 -0.54 1.43 -4.45
N ARG A 136 -1.26 1.01 -5.48
CA ARG A 136 -2.72 1.10 -5.51
C ARG A 136 -3.40 0.19 -4.49
N ILE A 137 -2.87 -1.01 -4.27
CA ILE A 137 -3.42 -1.89 -3.24
C ILE A 137 -3.10 -1.36 -1.85
N LEU A 138 -1.91 -0.77 -1.63
CA LEU A 138 -1.61 -0.09 -0.36
C LEU A 138 -2.60 1.05 -0.09
N GLU A 139 -2.99 1.84 -1.09
CA GLU A 139 -4.01 2.89 -0.92
C GLU A 139 -5.40 2.35 -0.52
N LEU A 140 -5.71 1.11 -0.90
CA LEU A 140 -6.97 0.44 -0.53
C LEU A 140 -6.91 -0.16 0.87
N LEU A 141 -5.78 -0.80 1.21
CA LEU A 141 -5.62 -1.56 2.45
C LEU A 141 -5.14 -0.71 3.63
N VAL A 142 -4.38 0.34 3.38
CA VAL A 142 -3.74 1.15 4.42
C VAL A 142 -4.48 2.48 4.52
N GLU A 143 -4.97 2.79 5.71
CA GLU A 143 -5.54 4.09 6.03
C GLU A 143 -4.44 5.12 6.26
N LYS A 144 -3.43 4.75 7.05
CA LYS A 144 -2.36 5.66 7.48
C LYS A 144 -1.11 4.87 7.88
N VAL A 145 0.05 5.42 7.56
CA VAL A 145 1.36 5.02 8.10
C VAL A 145 1.89 6.17 8.93
N ALA A 146 2.16 5.96 10.22
CA ALA A 146 2.77 6.95 11.09
C ALA A 146 4.19 6.52 11.48
N VAL A 147 5.17 7.37 11.20
CA VAL A 147 6.59 7.08 11.41
C VAL A 147 7.11 7.81 12.64
N HIS A 148 7.61 7.05 13.60
CA HIS A 148 8.25 7.54 14.82
C HIS A 148 9.76 7.27 14.78
N PRO A 149 10.56 7.89 15.65
CA PRO A 149 11.96 7.49 15.82
C PRO A 149 12.04 6.04 16.29
N GLY A 150 12.41 5.12 15.38
CA GLY A 150 12.60 3.70 15.67
C GLY A 150 11.35 2.81 15.58
N ASP A 151 10.18 3.37 15.27
CA ASP A 151 8.94 2.59 15.17
C ASP A 151 8.03 3.10 14.04
N VAL A 152 7.15 2.21 13.55
CA VAL A 152 6.19 2.47 12.49
C VAL A 152 4.82 1.92 12.89
N GLU A 153 3.86 2.82 13.02
CA GLU A 153 2.47 2.47 13.27
C GLU A 153 1.69 2.40 11.95
N LEU A 154 0.95 1.32 11.76
CA LEU A 154 0.16 1.06 10.56
C LEU A 154 -1.32 0.93 10.92
N LYS A 155 -2.17 1.72 10.28
CA LYS A 155 -3.63 1.60 10.39
C LYS A 155 -4.22 1.02 9.11
N LEU A 156 -4.93 -0.11 9.23
CA LEU A 156 -5.55 -0.81 8.11
C LEU A 156 -7.01 -0.43 7.90
N ARG A 157 -7.44 -0.45 6.64
CA ARG A 157 -8.84 -0.40 6.20
C ARG A 157 -9.36 -1.81 6.02
N ILE A 158 -10.01 -2.33 7.05
CA ILE A 158 -10.52 -3.72 7.02
C ILE A 158 -11.60 -3.91 5.95
N ASP A 159 -12.40 -2.89 5.68
CA ASP A 159 -13.40 -2.91 4.59
C ASP A 159 -12.75 -3.02 3.20
N GLY A 160 -11.59 -2.37 3.02
CA GLY A 160 -10.81 -2.45 1.78
C GLY A 160 -10.31 -3.87 1.53
N LEU A 161 -9.93 -4.58 2.59
CA LEU A 161 -9.49 -5.97 2.51
C LEU A 161 -10.64 -6.93 2.17
N ALA A 162 -11.82 -6.72 2.75
CA ALA A 162 -13.02 -7.49 2.42
C ALA A 162 -13.42 -7.35 0.95
N SER A 163 -13.28 -6.14 0.37
CA SER A 163 -13.45 -5.96 -1.08
C SER A 163 -12.48 -6.86 -1.84
N VAL A 164 -11.16 -6.70 -1.64
CA VAL A 164 -10.14 -7.45 -2.39
C VAL A 164 -10.42 -8.97 -2.40
N VAL A 165 -10.83 -9.52 -1.25
CA VAL A 165 -11.20 -10.94 -1.13
C VAL A 165 -12.43 -11.31 -1.96
N ALA A 166 -13.48 -10.49 -1.94
CA ALA A 166 -14.68 -10.71 -2.77
C ALA A 166 -14.34 -10.77 -4.25
N ASP A 167 -13.33 -10.01 -4.64
CA ASP A 167 -12.99 -9.81 -6.05
C ASP A 167 -12.14 -10.94 -6.59
N MET A 168 -11.17 -11.40 -5.80
CA MET A 168 -10.43 -12.62 -6.09
C MET A 168 -11.37 -13.81 -6.23
N ASN A 169 -12.37 -13.92 -5.34
CA ASN A 169 -13.37 -14.99 -5.43
C ASN A 169 -14.27 -14.87 -6.66
N SER A 170 -14.63 -13.65 -7.07
CA SER A 170 -15.37 -13.43 -8.32
C SER A 170 -14.57 -13.87 -9.55
N GLN A 171 -13.25 -13.65 -9.57
CA GLN A 171 -12.38 -14.06 -10.67
C GLN A 171 -12.16 -15.57 -10.70
N ARG A 172 -12.00 -16.22 -9.53
CA ARG A 172 -11.96 -17.69 -9.42
C ARG A 172 -13.21 -18.32 -10.04
N LYS A 173 -14.40 -17.82 -9.69
CA LYS A 173 -15.68 -18.30 -10.26
C LYS A 173 -15.75 -18.12 -11.77
N ARG A 174 -15.22 -17.03 -12.33
CA ARG A 174 -15.18 -16.78 -13.78
C ARG A 174 -14.20 -17.66 -14.55
N LYS A 175 -13.08 -18.06 -13.92
CA LYS A 175 -12.11 -18.98 -14.54
C LYS A 175 -12.55 -20.44 -14.48
N ALA A 176 -13.46 -20.78 -13.57
CA ALA A 176 -13.99 -22.13 -13.38
C ALA A 176 -15.28 -22.42 -14.18
N ALA A 177 -15.86 -21.40 -14.81
CA ALA A 177 -17.04 -21.47 -15.68
C ALA A 177 -16.63 -21.35 -17.15
#